data_AF-A0A1T1CKQ3-F1
#
_entry.id   AF-A0A1T1CKQ3-F1
#
_cell.length_a   1.000
_cell.length_b   1.000
_cell.length_c   1.000
_cell.angle_alpha   90.00
_cell.angle_beta   90.00
_cell.angle_gamma   90.00
#
_symmetry.space_group_name_H-M   'P 1'
#
loop_
_entity.id
_entity.type
_entity.pdbx_description
1 polymer ?
#
loop_
_entity_poly.entity_id
_entity_poly.type
_entity_poly.pdbx_seq_one_letter_code
_entity_poly.pdbx_strand_id
1 'polypeptide(L)'
;MPDNFIQQPENTQNYNRYAYVLNNPLMYTDPSGELIFTTAVLIGALVAATTYTMTALLADVPFSVGGLVKATFIGAASAAVTFGIGSGAENLFANFFSRAAFQAVAHGTFQGTMTAISGGKFWSGFAAGALSSIASSAWQGGGATSNYHGVGKFANSDVV
;
A
#
# COMPACT_ATOMS: atom_id res chain seq x y z
N MET A 1 10.03 -8.04 -14.42
CA MET A 1 10.95 -8.83 -15.29
C MET A 1 12.32 -8.18 -15.20
N PRO A 2 13.43 -8.93 -15.17
CA PRO A 2 14.74 -8.30 -15.04
C PRO A 2 15.12 -7.57 -16.34
N ASP A 3 15.75 -6.38 -16.20
CA ASP A 3 16.14 -5.52 -17.32
C ASP A 3 17.07 -6.26 -18.31
N ASN A 4 16.77 -6.11 -19.60
CA ASN A 4 17.44 -6.81 -20.70
C ASN A 4 18.36 -5.88 -21.50
N PHE A 5 18.44 -4.58 -21.15
CA PHE A 5 19.20 -3.58 -21.88
C PHE A 5 20.33 -3.00 -21.04
N ILE A 6 21.57 -3.23 -21.46
CA ILE A 6 22.75 -2.61 -20.86
C ILE A 6 22.87 -1.18 -21.41
N GLN A 7 22.50 -0.19 -20.60
CA GLN A 7 22.45 1.22 -21.02
C GLN A 7 23.84 1.86 -21.19
N GLN A 8 24.86 1.33 -20.51
CA GLN A 8 26.25 1.79 -20.54
C GLN A 8 27.19 0.59 -20.36
N PRO A 9 27.80 0.08 -21.44
CA PRO A 9 28.64 -1.13 -21.42
C PRO A 9 29.94 -0.99 -20.62
N GLU A 10 30.42 0.23 -20.41
CA GLU A 10 31.70 0.52 -19.75
C GLU A 10 31.59 0.58 -18.22
N ASN A 11 30.37 0.61 -17.68
CA ASN A 11 30.14 0.64 -16.25
C ASN A 11 29.86 -0.79 -15.74
N THR A 12 30.82 -1.37 -15.02
CA THR A 12 30.74 -2.74 -14.48
C THR A 12 29.56 -2.93 -13.51
N GLN A 13 29.04 -1.85 -12.93
CA GLN A 13 27.86 -1.87 -12.05
C GLN A 13 26.54 -2.06 -12.83
N ASN A 14 26.54 -1.83 -14.15
CA ASN A 14 25.38 -1.97 -15.03
C ASN A 14 25.10 -3.44 -15.43
N TYR A 15 26.01 -4.35 -15.11
CA TYR A 15 25.85 -5.79 -15.34
C TYR A 15 25.16 -6.52 -14.17
N ASN A 16 24.91 -5.81 -13.06
CA ASN A 16 24.20 -6.38 -11.93
C ASN A 16 22.68 -6.13 -12.08
N ARG A 17 21.94 -7.16 -12.51
CA ARG A 17 20.46 -7.12 -12.65
C ARG A 17 19.71 -6.86 -11.33
N TYR A 18 20.41 -6.93 -10.20
CA TYR A 18 19.88 -6.68 -8.85
C TYR A 18 20.36 -5.36 -8.26
N ALA A 19 21.19 -4.58 -8.98
CA ALA A 19 21.62 -3.28 -8.52
C ALA A 19 20.46 -2.29 -8.58
N TYR A 20 20.10 -1.75 -7.41
CA TYR A 20 19.11 -0.71 -7.30
C TYR A 20 19.74 0.62 -7.68
N VAL A 21 19.30 1.21 -8.80
CA VAL A 21 19.66 2.59 -9.18
C VAL A 21 21.19 2.84 -9.14
N LEU A 22 22.00 1.92 -9.69
CA LEU A 22 23.46 2.02 -9.65
C LEU A 22 24.03 2.29 -8.23
N ASN A 23 23.40 1.74 -7.18
CA ASN A 23 23.74 1.97 -5.77
C ASN A 23 23.56 3.41 -5.25
N ASN A 24 22.80 4.28 -5.92
CA ASN A 24 22.53 5.65 -5.44
C ASN A 24 21.01 5.98 -5.34
N PRO A 25 20.32 5.45 -4.32
CA PRO A 25 18.87 5.62 -4.14
C PRO A 25 18.44 7.03 -3.68
N LEU A 26 19.38 7.95 -3.40
CA LEU A 26 19.08 9.32 -2.98
C LEU A 26 18.86 10.27 -4.17
N MET A 27 19.40 9.94 -5.35
CA MET A 27 19.39 10.84 -6.52
C MET A 27 18.44 10.41 -7.64
N TYR A 28 18.08 9.11 -7.72
CA TYR A 28 17.12 8.67 -8.72
C TYR A 28 16.00 7.81 -8.12
N THR A 29 14.77 8.17 -8.50
CA THR A 29 13.54 7.45 -8.18
C THR A 29 13.14 6.66 -9.42
N ASP A 30 12.86 5.36 -9.29
CA ASP A 30 12.33 4.53 -10.38
C ASP A 30 10.94 5.04 -10.79
N PRO A 31 10.79 5.67 -11.97
CA PRO A 31 9.53 6.30 -12.39
C PRO A 31 8.44 5.28 -12.75
N SER A 32 8.77 3.99 -12.91
CA SER A 32 7.82 2.96 -13.32
C SER A 32 6.86 2.52 -12.21
N GLY A 33 7.21 2.76 -10.94
CA GLY A 33 6.38 2.42 -9.77
C GLY A 33 6.23 0.92 -9.48
N GLU A 34 6.88 0.03 -10.26
CA GLU A 34 6.76 -1.42 -10.11
C GLU A 34 7.25 -1.89 -8.74
N LEU A 35 8.32 -1.27 -8.24
CA LEU A 35 8.83 -1.50 -6.89
C LEU A 35 7.88 -1.03 -5.77
N ILE A 36 7.14 0.06 -5.96
CA ILE A 36 6.20 0.56 -4.94
C ILE A 36 4.94 -0.32 -4.90
N PHE A 37 4.42 -0.68 -6.07
CA PHE A 37 3.28 -1.59 -6.18
C PHE A 37 3.61 -2.98 -5.61
N THR A 38 4.74 -3.56 -6.01
CA THR A 38 5.20 -4.86 -5.47
C THR A 38 5.47 -4.78 -3.98
N THR A 39 6.04 -3.68 -3.48
CA THR A 39 6.22 -3.47 -2.04
C THR A 39 4.88 -3.45 -1.30
N ALA A 40 3.87 -2.75 -1.81
CA ALA A 40 2.54 -2.74 -1.19
C ALA A 40 1.92 -4.15 -1.12
N VAL A 41 2.05 -4.93 -2.20
CA VAL A 41 1.59 -6.31 -2.27
C VAL A 41 2.31 -7.19 -1.23
N LEU A 42 3.64 -7.07 -1.13
CA LEU A 42 4.45 -7.82 -0.18
C LEU A 42 4.13 -7.46 1.28
N ILE A 43 3.91 -6.17 1.57
CA ILE A 43 3.47 -5.72 2.89
C ILE A 43 2.09 -6.31 3.21
N GLY A 44 1.15 -6.28 2.26
CA GLY A 44 -0.17 -6.90 2.42
C GLY A 44 -0.10 -8.39 2.74
N ALA A 45 0.73 -9.12 2.00
CA ALA A 45 1.03 -10.53 2.24
C ALA A 45 1.60 -10.76 3.64
N LEU A 46 2.61 -10.00 4.03
CA LEU A 46 3.28 -10.13 5.34
C LEU A 46 2.32 -9.83 6.48
N VAL A 47 1.58 -8.73 6.42
CA VAL A 47 0.59 -8.36 7.45
C VAL A 47 -0.47 -9.45 7.59
N ALA A 48 -0.99 -9.99 6.48
CA ALA A 48 -1.98 -11.07 6.54
C ALA A 48 -1.40 -12.38 7.07
N ALA A 49 -0.17 -12.73 6.70
CA ALA A 49 0.54 -13.90 7.23
C ALA A 49 0.71 -13.79 8.75
N THR A 50 1.23 -12.66 9.24
CA THR A 50 1.40 -12.39 10.67
C THR A 50 0.07 -12.35 11.40
N THR A 51 -0.97 -11.75 10.81
CA THR A 51 -2.30 -11.70 11.43
C THR A 51 -2.90 -13.10 11.55
N TYR A 52 -2.75 -13.94 10.52
CA TYR A 52 -3.21 -15.32 10.54
C TYR A 52 -2.47 -16.16 11.57
N THR A 53 -1.13 -16.07 11.64
CA THR A 53 -0.34 -16.82 12.63
C THR A 53 -0.70 -16.40 14.05
N MET A 54 -0.86 -15.10 14.30
CA MET A 54 -1.29 -14.59 15.61
C MET A 54 -2.71 -15.04 15.96
N THR A 55 -3.63 -15.04 15.00
CA THR A 55 -5.00 -15.52 15.25
C THR A 55 -5.02 -17.01 15.56
N ALA A 56 -4.25 -17.83 14.84
CA ALA A 56 -4.13 -19.26 15.13
C ALA A 56 -3.57 -19.52 16.54
N LEU A 57 -2.58 -18.73 16.97
CA LEU A 57 -1.98 -18.82 18.30
C LEU A 57 -2.90 -18.32 19.43
N LEU A 58 -3.58 -17.20 19.22
CA LEU A 58 -4.33 -16.49 20.28
C LEU A 58 -5.78 -16.96 20.42
N ALA A 59 -6.41 -17.40 19.32
CA ALA A 59 -7.81 -17.85 19.32
C ALA A 59 -7.94 -19.38 19.33
N ASP A 60 -6.83 -20.10 19.58
CA ASP A 60 -6.76 -21.57 19.64
C ASP A 60 -7.34 -22.26 18.38
N VAL A 61 -7.15 -21.62 17.22
CA VAL A 61 -7.60 -22.13 15.92
C VAL A 61 -6.47 -22.94 15.31
N PRO A 62 -6.72 -24.18 14.83
CA PRO A 62 -5.65 -25.03 14.30
C PRO A 62 -4.93 -24.37 13.13
N PHE A 63 -3.61 -24.20 13.29
CA PHE A 63 -2.79 -23.64 12.24
C PHE A 63 -2.72 -24.60 11.04
N SER A 64 -3.05 -24.09 9.85
CA SER A 64 -2.89 -24.82 8.60
C SER A 64 -2.07 -24.01 7.59
N VAL A 65 -1.21 -24.71 6.83
CA VAL A 65 -0.44 -24.10 5.73
C VAL A 65 -1.38 -23.59 4.63
N GLY A 66 -2.45 -24.33 4.32
CA GLY A 66 -3.45 -23.89 3.34
C GLY A 66 -4.15 -22.59 3.75
N GLY A 67 -4.50 -22.45 5.03
CA GLY A 67 -5.06 -21.21 5.56
C GLY A 67 -4.07 -20.05 5.53
N LEU A 68 -2.79 -20.31 5.82
CA LEU A 68 -1.74 -19.29 5.71
C LEU A 68 -1.60 -18.80 4.28
N VAL A 69 -1.46 -19.69 3.30
CA VAL A 69 -1.33 -19.33 1.88
C VAL A 69 -2.54 -18.52 1.41
N LYS A 70 -3.75 -18.93 1.79
CA LYS A 70 -4.97 -18.21 1.46
C LYS A 70 -4.99 -16.80 2.10
N ALA A 71 -4.63 -16.68 3.37
CA ALA A 71 -4.56 -15.41 4.07
C ALA A 71 -3.55 -14.47 3.42
N THR A 72 -2.34 -14.95 3.16
CA THR A 72 -1.27 -14.19 2.49
C THR A 72 -1.71 -13.71 1.11
N PHE A 73 -2.35 -14.58 0.31
CA PHE A 73 -2.86 -14.21 -1.02
C PHE A 73 -3.95 -13.13 -0.94
N ILE A 74 -4.92 -13.30 -0.03
CA ILE A 74 -5.98 -12.31 0.21
C ILE A 74 -5.38 -10.97 0.66
N GLY A 75 -4.40 -11.01 1.55
CA GLY A 75 -3.68 -9.81 2.02
C GLY A 75 -2.96 -9.08 0.89
N ALA A 76 -2.21 -9.82 0.08
CA ALA A 76 -1.54 -9.31 -1.11
C ALA A 76 -2.51 -8.66 -2.10
N ALA A 77 -3.58 -9.38 -2.45
CA ALA A 77 -4.59 -8.87 -3.37
C ALA A 77 -5.31 -7.64 -2.82
N SER A 78 -5.63 -7.63 -1.52
CA SER A 78 -6.26 -6.49 -0.85
C SER A 78 -5.36 -5.27 -0.86
N ALA A 79 -4.07 -5.43 -0.57
CA ALA A 79 -3.11 -4.35 -0.64
C ALA A 79 -2.98 -3.79 -2.06
N ALA A 80 -2.92 -4.66 -3.09
CA ALA A 80 -2.89 -4.24 -4.48
C ALA A 80 -4.08 -3.35 -4.86
N VAL A 81 -5.30 -3.77 -4.48
CA VAL A 81 -6.53 -3.01 -4.75
C VAL A 81 -6.53 -1.68 -3.99
N THR A 82 -6.23 -1.69 -2.70
CA THR A 82 -6.20 -0.46 -1.89
C THR A 82 -5.13 0.53 -2.34
N PHE A 83 -3.98 0.04 -2.81
CA PHE A 83 -2.94 0.85 -3.42
C PHE A 83 -3.42 1.46 -4.74
N GLY A 84 -4.05 0.67 -5.61
CA GLY A 84 -4.64 1.14 -6.87
C GLY A 84 -5.72 2.20 -6.67
N ILE A 85 -6.54 2.08 -5.61
CA ILE A 85 -7.48 3.12 -5.20
C ILE A 85 -6.74 4.40 -4.83
N GLY A 86 -5.66 4.29 -4.04
CA GLY A 86 -4.82 5.40 -3.62
C GLY A 86 -4.23 6.13 -4.81
N SER A 87 -3.43 5.43 -5.62
CA SER A 87 -2.74 5.98 -6.79
C SER A 87 -3.69 6.49 -7.85
N GLY A 88 -4.81 5.79 -8.11
CA GLY A 88 -5.86 6.26 -8.99
C GLY A 88 -6.43 7.61 -8.52
N ALA A 89 -6.79 7.72 -7.24
CA ALA A 89 -7.33 8.96 -6.69
C ALA A 89 -6.35 10.14 -6.76
N GLU A 90 -5.04 9.91 -6.59
CA GLU A 90 -4.02 10.95 -6.76
C GLU A 90 -3.98 11.48 -8.20
N ASN A 91 -4.16 10.60 -9.19
CA ASN A 91 -4.16 10.98 -10.61
C ASN A 91 -5.48 11.65 -11.04
N LEU A 92 -6.62 11.27 -10.44
CA LEU A 92 -7.92 11.85 -10.77
C LEU A 92 -8.17 13.20 -10.08
N PHE A 93 -7.65 13.41 -8.87
CA PHE A 93 -8.02 14.56 -8.04
C PHE A 93 -6.80 15.32 -7.50
N ALA A 94 -6.65 16.58 -7.94
CA ALA A 94 -5.62 17.48 -7.41
C ALA A 94 -5.95 18.03 -6.01
N ASN A 95 -7.24 18.23 -5.71
CA ASN A 95 -7.68 18.79 -4.43
C ASN A 95 -7.76 17.70 -3.35
N PHE A 96 -7.24 18.03 -2.16
CA PHE A 96 -7.23 17.12 -1.01
C PHE A 96 -8.61 16.56 -0.68
N PHE A 97 -9.63 17.41 -0.54
CA PHE A 97 -10.96 16.95 -0.08
C PHE A 97 -11.63 15.99 -1.05
N SER A 98 -11.59 16.27 -2.36
CA SER A 98 -12.16 15.37 -3.37
C SER A 98 -11.42 14.02 -3.39
N ARG A 99 -10.10 14.07 -3.26
CA ARG A 99 -9.27 12.87 -3.19
C ARG A 99 -9.59 12.03 -1.95
N ALA A 100 -9.60 12.65 -0.78
CA ALA A 100 -9.87 12.00 0.49
C ALA A 100 -11.30 11.44 0.53
N ALA A 101 -12.30 12.18 0.03
CA ALA A 101 -13.68 11.72 -0.04
C ALA A 101 -13.82 10.51 -0.96
N PHE A 102 -13.21 10.54 -2.15
CA PHE A 102 -13.21 9.40 -3.06
C PHE A 102 -12.51 8.19 -2.45
N GLN A 103 -11.30 8.37 -1.90
CA GLN A 103 -10.55 7.31 -1.24
C GLN A 103 -11.36 6.69 -0.09
N ALA A 104 -12.04 7.51 0.73
CA ALA A 104 -12.88 7.04 1.81
C ALA A 104 -14.03 6.15 1.33
N VAL A 105 -14.75 6.58 0.28
CA VAL A 105 -15.84 5.77 -0.28
C VAL A 105 -15.31 4.51 -0.94
N ALA A 106 -14.19 4.58 -1.67
CA ALA A 106 -13.62 3.43 -2.37
C ALA A 106 -13.02 2.40 -1.41
N HIS A 107 -12.20 2.81 -0.44
CA HIS A 107 -11.68 1.94 0.62
C HIS A 107 -12.81 1.41 1.50
N GLY A 108 -13.80 2.25 1.85
CA GLY A 108 -14.98 1.81 2.58
C GLY A 108 -15.74 0.72 1.81
N THR A 109 -16.04 0.95 0.54
CA THR A 109 -16.75 -0.05 -0.28
C THR A 109 -15.96 -1.35 -0.37
N PHE A 110 -14.66 -1.28 -0.64
CA PHE A 110 -13.79 -2.46 -0.71
C PHE A 110 -13.71 -3.21 0.62
N GLN A 111 -13.53 -2.52 1.75
CA GLN A 111 -13.48 -3.16 3.07
C GLN A 111 -14.84 -3.69 3.51
N GLY A 112 -15.92 -3.00 3.15
CA GLY A 112 -17.29 -3.45 3.38
C GLY A 112 -17.60 -4.74 2.65
N THR A 113 -17.24 -4.84 1.37
CA THR A 113 -17.41 -6.08 0.59
C THR A 113 -16.54 -7.19 1.14
N MET A 114 -15.26 -6.92 1.45
CA MET A 114 -14.34 -7.91 2.03
C MET A 114 -14.84 -8.46 3.38
N THR A 115 -15.38 -7.59 4.22
CA THR A 115 -15.99 -7.96 5.50
C THR A 115 -17.24 -8.80 5.27
N ALA A 116 -18.10 -8.43 4.33
CA ALA A 116 -19.32 -9.16 4.01
C ALA A 116 -19.04 -10.58 3.50
N ILE A 117 -18.09 -10.75 2.58
CA ILE A 117 -17.73 -12.10 2.07
C ILE A 117 -17.02 -12.95 3.13
N SER A 118 -16.44 -12.33 4.16
CA SER A 118 -15.85 -13.01 5.31
C SER A 118 -16.85 -13.27 6.44
N GLY A 119 -18.15 -13.01 6.21
CA GLY A 119 -19.23 -13.29 7.15
C GLY A 119 -19.58 -12.15 8.13
N GLY A 120 -18.94 -10.99 8.01
CA GLY A 120 -19.23 -9.79 8.80
C GLY A 120 -20.34 -8.92 8.20
N LYS A 121 -20.69 -7.83 8.90
CA LYS A 121 -21.67 -6.85 8.39
C LYS A 121 -20.96 -5.88 7.45
N PHE A 122 -21.49 -5.70 6.23
CA PHE A 122 -20.96 -4.75 5.24
C PHE A 122 -20.64 -3.38 5.84
N TRP A 123 -21.59 -2.78 6.58
CA TRP A 123 -21.44 -1.44 7.15
C TRP A 123 -20.33 -1.33 8.19
N SER A 124 -20.02 -2.41 8.91
CA SER A 124 -18.88 -2.43 9.84
C SER A 124 -17.56 -2.30 9.07
N GLY A 125 -17.42 -3.09 7.99
CA GLY A 125 -16.24 -3.01 7.12
C GLY A 125 -16.17 -1.68 6.36
N PHE A 126 -17.32 -1.18 5.90
CA PHE A 126 -17.40 0.08 5.19
C PHE A 126 -16.97 1.25 6.07
N ALA A 127 -17.52 1.35 7.27
CA ALA A 127 -17.16 2.41 8.20
C ALA A 127 -15.68 2.33 8.59
N ALA A 128 -15.17 1.13 8.90
CA ALA A 128 -13.76 0.95 9.22
C ALA A 128 -12.84 1.36 8.06
N GLY A 129 -13.16 0.94 6.82
CA GLY A 129 -12.42 1.30 5.62
C GLY A 129 -12.46 2.80 5.31
N ALA A 130 -13.64 3.41 5.37
CA ALA A 130 -13.80 4.84 5.10
C ALA A 130 -13.08 5.70 6.14
N LEU A 131 -13.24 5.40 7.43
CA LEU A 131 -12.62 6.16 8.51
C LEU A 131 -11.09 6.04 8.49
N SER A 132 -10.56 4.82 8.31
CA SER A 132 -9.12 4.61 8.20
C SER A 132 -8.52 5.31 6.99
N SER A 133 -9.25 5.34 5.86
CA SER A 133 -8.85 6.08 4.68
C SER A 133 -8.77 7.58 4.97
N ILE A 134 -9.82 8.19 5.56
CA ILE A 134 -9.82 9.61 5.95
C ILE A 134 -8.66 9.91 6.90
N ALA A 135 -8.45 9.06 7.91
CA ALA A 135 -7.35 9.22 8.85
C ALA A 135 -5.98 9.18 8.14
N SER A 136 -5.79 8.23 7.21
CA SER A 136 -4.56 8.13 6.43
C SER A 136 -4.36 9.35 5.51
N SER A 137 -5.42 9.85 4.87
CA SER A 137 -5.38 11.07 4.05
C SER A 137 -5.02 12.28 4.91
N ALA A 138 -5.62 12.44 6.09
CA ALA A 138 -5.32 13.53 7.02
C ALA A 138 -3.86 13.47 7.53
N TRP A 139 -3.32 12.27 7.73
CA TRP A 139 -1.92 12.07 8.11
C TRP A 139 -0.95 12.46 6.99
N GLN A 140 -1.17 11.95 5.77
CA GLN A 140 -0.30 12.20 4.62
C GLN A 140 -0.43 13.63 4.07
N GLY A 141 -1.65 14.18 4.12
CA GLY A 141 -2.00 15.47 3.55
C GLY A 141 -2.37 15.40 2.08
N GLY A 142 -2.40 16.57 1.44
CA GLY A 142 -2.60 16.68 0.01
C GLY A 142 -1.33 16.42 -0.82
N GLY A 143 -1.52 16.25 -2.13
CA GLY A 143 -0.44 16.10 -3.11
C GLY A 143 0.36 17.39 -3.31
N ALA A 144 1.31 17.38 -4.25
CA ALA A 144 2.26 18.49 -4.48
C ALA A 144 1.61 19.86 -4.76
N THR A 145 0.37 19.89 -5.23
CA THR A 145 -0.40 21.11 -5.56
C THR A 145 -1.43 21.50 -4.49
N SER A 146 -1.55 20.74 -3.40
CA SER A 146 -2.55 20.99 -2.36
C SER A 146 -1.98 21.80 -1.20
N ASN A 147 -2.68 22.87 -0.82
CA ASN A 147 -2.36 23.70 0.35
C ASN A 147 -2.56 22.98 1.71
N TYR A 148 -3.19 21.80 1.71
CA TYR A 148 -3.37 20.99 2.91
C TYR A 148 -2.12 20.15 3.18
N HIS A 149 -1.35 20.52 4.19
CA HIS A 149 -0.27 19.71 4.73
C HIS A 149 -0.82 18.77 5.80
N GLY A 150 -0.54 17.47 5.65
CA GLY A 150 -1.02 16.46 6.58
C GLY A 150 -0.28 16.54 7.91
N VAL A 151 -0.90 16.01 8.96
CA VAL A 151 -0.36 16.04 10.32
C VAL A 151 1.04 15.40 10.39
N GLY A 152 1.28 14.36 9.58
CA GLY A 152 2.58 13.69 9.52
C GLY A 152 3.71 14.56 8.96
N LYS A 153 3.40 15.57 8.12
CA LYS A 153 4.42 16.51 7.62
C LYS A 153 4.94 17.46 8.70
N PHE A 154 4.13 17.75 9.72
CA PHE A 154 4.57 18.52 10.90
C PHE A 154 5.31 17.67 11.92
N ALA A 155 5.09 16.35 11.95
CA ALA A 155 5.86 15.44 12.78
C ALA A 155 7.30 15.21 12.24
N ASN A 156 7.51 15.48 10.95
CA ASN A 156 8.79 15.35 10.26
C ASN A 156 9.48 16.70 10.00
N SER A 157 9.04 17.79 10.67
CA SER A 157 9.78 19.04 10.63
C SER A 157 11.02 18.90 11.48
N ASP A 158 12.18 18.83 10.82
CA ASP A 158 13.50 18.71 11.43
C ASP A 158 13.66 19.70 12.59
N VAL A 159 14.06 19.16 13.74
CA VAL A 159 14.82 19.92 14.72
C VAL A 159 16.17 20.15 14.06
N VAL A 160 16.36 21.35 13.49
CA VAL A 160 17.70 21.85 13.14
C VAL A 160 18.49 22.08 14.42
#